data_AF-A0A538RRQ4-F1
#
_entry.id   AF-A0A538RRQ4-F1
#
_cell.length_a   1.000
_cell.length_b   1.000
_cell.length_c   1.000
_cell.angle_alpha   90.00
_cell.angle_beta   90.00
_cell.angle_gamma   90.00
#
_symmetry.space_group_name_H-M   'P 1'
#
loop_
_entity.id
_entity.type
_entity.pdbx_description
1 polymer ?
#
loop_
_entity_poly.entity_id
_entity_poly.type
_entity_poly.pdbx_seq_one_letter_code
_entity_poly.pdbx_strand_id
1 'polypeptide(L)' 'MLRGRNPVIAPNRMIVQSWRAKPWKKSHPDSILILLFHKAGRSGQFELIHVGMPDYDYLPIKTGWTKYYWTP' A
#
# COMPACT_ATOMS: atom_id res chain seq x y z
N MET A 1 15.74 1.24 3.01
CA MET A 1 14.80 2.13 3.71
C MET A 1 13.72 2.53 2.73
N LEU A 2 12.47 2.17 3.03
CA LEU A 2 11.31 2.61 2.29
C LEU A 2 11.10 4.11 2.50
N ARG A 3 10.53 4.79 1.52
CA ARG A 3 10.15 6.20 1.63
C ARG A 3 8.68 6.34 1.29
N GLY A 4 8.02 7.30 1.92
CA GLY A 4 6.63 7.60 1.66
C GLY A 4 6.15 8.77 2.48
N ARG A 5 5.00 9.31 2.09
CA ARG A 5 4.23 10.34 2.80
C ARG A 5 2.76 10.01 2.73
N ASN A 6 1.94 10.58 3.59
CA ASN A 6 0.50 10.33 3.62
C ASN A 6 -0.27 11.56 3.11
N PRO A 7 -0.51 11.70 1.79
CA PRO A 7 -1.34 12.78 1.25
C PRO A 7 -2.74 12.85 1.85
N VAL A 8 -3.33 11.70 2.22
CA VAL A 8 -4.68 11.64 2.77
C VAL A 8 -4.72 10.69 3.95
N ILE A 9 -5.29 11.16 5.06
CA ILE A 9 -5.73 10.34 6.19
C ILE A 9 -7.15 10.79 6.52
N ALA A 10 -8.13 9.94 6.19
CA ALA A 10 -9.54 10.18 6.48
C ALA A 10 -9.99 9.18 7.56
N PRO A 11 -10.31 9.66 8.79
CA PRO A 11 -10.69 8.79 9.90
C PRO A 11 -11.81 7.80 9.52
N ASN A 12 -11.63 6.54 9.91
CA ASN A 12 -12.59 5.44 9.69
C ASN A 12 -12.98 5.19 8.22
N ARG A 13 -12.21 5.71 7.25
CA ARG A 13 -12.56 5.62 5.83
C ARG A 13 -11.39 5.22 4.95
N MET A 14 -10.29 5.97 4.97
CA MET A 14 -9.18 5.68 4.07
C MET A 14 -7.85 6.28 4.49
N ILE A 15 -6.77 5.64 4.03
CA ILE A 15 -5.42 6.18 4.03
C ILE A 15 -4.89 6.11 2.60
N VAL A 16 -4.34 7.22 2.11
CA VAL A 16 -3.58 7.25 0.85
C VAL A 16 -2.14 7.63 1.19
N GLN A 17 -1.21 6.79 0.75
CA GLN A 17 0.22 6.95 0.98
C GLN A 17 0.97 6.90 -0.35
N SER A 18 1.89 7.84 -0.57
CA SER A 18 2.92 7.64 -1.60
C SER A 18 3.95 6.66 -1.06
N TRP A 19 4.39 5.74 -1.91
CA TRP A 19 5.24 4.64 -1.50
C TRP A 19 6.39 4.46 -2.48
N ARG A 20 7.57 4.17 -1.96
CA ARG A 20 8.77 3.97 -2.78
C ARG A 20 9.73 3.01 -2.13
N ALA A 21 10.13 1.99 -2.88
CA ALA A 21 11.23 1.13 -2.49
C ALA A 21 12.59 1.79 -2.78
N LYS A 22 13.57 1.55 -1.89
CA LYS A 22 14.96 2.03 -2.05
C LYS A 22 15.58 1.74 -3.44
N PRO A 23 15.43 0.54 -4.04
CA PRO A 23 16.11 0.22 -5.30
C PRO A 23 15.49 0.88 -6.54
N TRP A 24 14.35 1.58 -6.43
CA TRP A 24 13.71 2.19 -7.59
C TRP A 24 14.56 3.33 -8.18
N LYS A 25 14.75 3.33 -9.50
CA LYS A 25 15.43 4.40 -10.25
C LYS A 25 14.77 5.74 -10.00
N LYS A 26 15.55 6.81 -9.88
CA LYS A 26 15.05 8.18 -9.61
C LYS A 26 13.95 8.66 -10.57
N SER A 27 13.96 8.16 -11.81
CA SER A 27 12.96 8.47 -12.83
C SER A 27 11.61 7.78 -12.61
N HIS A 28 11.55 6.70 -11.83
CA HIS A 28 10.27 6.07 -11.50
C HIS A 28 9.49 6.98 -10.55
N PRO A 29 8.19 7.23 -10.83
CA PRO A 29 7.33 7.91 -9.88
C PRO A 29 7.21 7.09 -8.59
N ASP A 30 6.76 7.74 -7.53
CA ASP A 30 6.30 7.02 -6.34
C ASP A 30 5.00 6.29 -6.68
N SER A 31 4.85 5.07 -6.15
CA SER A 31 3.60 4.34 -6.23
C SER A 31 2.60 4.88 -5.22
N ILE A 32 1.34 4.49 -5.37
CA ILE A 32 0.28 4.87 -4.45
C ILE A 32 -0.26 3.62 -3.77
N LEU A 33 -0.25 3.64 -2.44
CA LEU A 33 -0.90 2.66 -1.58
C LEU A 33 -2.18 3.29 -1.03
N ILE A 34 -3.30 2.61 -1.23
CA ILE A 34 -4.61 3.00 -0.73
C ILE A 34 -5.11 1.89 0.18
N LEU A 35 -5.46 2.26 1.41
CA LEU A 35 -6.19 1.43 2.35
C LEU A 35 -7.61 1.98 2.45
N LEU A 36 -8.61 1.20 2.07
CA LEU A 36 -10.02 1.55 2.23
C LEU A 36 -10.60 0.74 3.38
N PHE A 37 -11.28 1.38 4.32
CA PHE A 37 -11.82 0.74 5.51
C PHE A 37 -13.34 0.66 5.43
N HIS A 38 -13.86 -0.53 5.76
CA HIS A 38 -15.28 -0.85 5.70
C HIS A 38 -15.72 -1.47 7.03
N LYS A 39 -16.93 -1.11 7.47
CA LYS A 39 -17.56 -1.80 8.59
C LYS A 39 -18.05 -3.16 8.10
N ALA A 40 -17.69 -4.24 8.81
CA ALA A 40 -18.11 -5.60 8.52
C ALA A 40 -18.71 -6.23 9.78
N GLY A 41 -19.89 -5.75 10.19
CA GLY A 41 -20.56 -6.21 11.41
C GLY A 41 -19.72 -5.95 12.66
N ARG A 42 -19.34 -7.03 13.37
CA ARG A 42 -18.45 -6.98 14.55
C ARG A 42 -16.96 -6.93 14.18
N SER A 43 -16.63 -7.01 12.90
CA SER A 43 -15.28 -6.99 12.37
C SER A 43 -15.03 -5.74 11.53
N GLY A 44 -13.76 -5.41 11.32
CA GLY A 44 -13.33 -4.49 10.28
C GLY A 44 -12.95 -5.26 9.04
N GLN A 45 -13.32 -4.75 7.87
CA GLN A 45 -12.75 -5.17 6.60
C GLN A 45 -11.97 -4.00 6.04
N PHE A 46 -10.89 -4.29 5.30
CA PHE A 46 -10.23 -3.28 4.51
C PHE A 46 -9.80 -3.84 3.16
N GLU A 47 -9.66 -2.95 2.19
CA GLU A 47 -9.07 -3.23 0.89
C GLU A 47 -7.69 -2.59 0.83
N LEU A 48 -6.71 -3.33 0.32
CA LEU A 48 -5.37 -2.83 0.02
C LEU A 48 -5.19 -2.77 -1.48
N ILE A 49 -5.02 -1.55 -2.00
CA ILE A 49 -4.78 -1.29 -3.41
C ILE A 49 -3.41 -0.65 -3.52
N HIS A 50 -2.50 -1.24 -4.28
CA HIS A 50 -1.16 -0.70 -4.50
C HIS A 50 -0.89 -0.60 -6.00
N VAL A 51 -0.75 0.63 -6.51
CA VAL A 51 -0.69 0.93 -7.94
C VAL A 51 0.55 1.74 -8.29
N GLY A 52 1.04 1.61 -9.53
CA GLY A 52 2.17 2.40 -10.02
C GLY A 52 3.55 1.91 -9.58
N MET A 53 3.67 0.64 -9.18
CA MET A 53 4.97 0.02 -8.94
C MET A 53 5.61 -0.40 -10.28
N PRO A 54 6.95 -0.38 -10.40
CA PRO A 54 7.64 -0.95 -11.55
C PRO A 54 7.34 -2.44 -11.72
N ASP A 55 7.19 -2.91 -12.96
CA ASP A 55 6.82 -4.30 -13.29
C ASP A 55 7.73 -5.34 -12.62
N TYR A 56 9.04 -5.05 -12.57
CA TYR A 56 10.04 -5.93 -11.97
C TYR A 56 9.84 -6.15 -10.46
N ASP A 57 9.12 -5.24 -9.79
CA ASP A 57 8.87 -5.30 -8.34
C ASP A 57 7.41 -5.68 -8.01
N TYR A 58 6.54 -5.87 -9.00
CA TYR A 58 5.14 -6.25 -8.79
C TYR A 58 4.99 -7.53 -7.95
N LEU A 59 5.62 -8.62 -8.40
CA LEU A 59 5.49 -9.92 -7.76
C LEU A 59 6.13 -9.97 -6.35
N PRO A 60 7.36 -9.44 -6.14
CA PRO A 60 7.95 -9.33 -4.81
C PRO A 60 7.08 -8.52 -3.84
N ILE A 61 6.54 -7.37 -4.27
CA ILE A 61 5.71 -6.51 -3.40
C ILE A 61 4.39 -7.19 -3.05
N LYS A 62 3.70 -7.77 -4.05
CA LYS A 62 2.46 -8.53 -3.82
C LYS A 62 2.67 -9.66 -2.81
N THR A 63 3.75 -10.43 -2.99
CA THR A 63 4.10 -11.54 -2.08
C THR A 63 4.43 -11.03 -0.67
N GLY A 64 5.13 -9.89 -0.57
CA GLY A 64 5.43 -9.25 0.71
C GLY A 64 4.18 -8.88 1.50
N TRP A 65 3.18 -8.27 0.85
CA TRP A 65 1.91 -7.93 1.53
C TRP A 65 1.22 -9.16 2.11
N THR A 66 1.08 -10.22 1.30
CA THR A 66 0.48 -11.48 1.77
C THR A 66 1.26 -12.07 2.94
N LYS A 67 2.59 -12.13 2.82
CA LYS A 67 3.47 -12.78 3.81
C LYS A 67 3.48 -12.08 5.17
N TYR A 68 3.52 -10.75 5.18
CA TYR A 68 3.78 -9.98 6.41
C TYR A 68 2.52 -9.42 7.06
N TYR A 69 1.41 -9.27 6.33
CA TYR A 69 0.25 -8.52 6.80
C TYR A 69 -1.10 -9.22 6.60
N TRP A 70 -1.14 -10.36 5.90
CA TRP A 70 -2.40 -11.02 5.52
C TRP A 70 -2.64 -12.35 6.21
N THR A 71 -1.65 -12.84 6.97
CA THR A 71 -1.81 -13.92 7.93
C THR A 71 -1.84 -13.28 9.34
N PRO A 72 -2.86 -13.56 10.17
CA PRO A 72 -2.95 -13.03 11.54
C PRO A 72 -1.77 -13.44 12.43
#